data_AF-A0A954A8N0-F1
#
_entry.id   AF-A0A954A8N0-F1
#
_cell.length_a   1.000
_cell.length_b   1.000
_cell.length_c   1.000
_cell.angle_alpha   90.00
_cell.angle_beta   90.00
_cell.angle_gamma   90.00
#
_symmetry.space_group_name_H-M   'P 1'
#
loop_
_entity.id
_entity.type
_entity.pdbx_description
1 polymer ?
#
loop_
_entity_poly.entity_id
_entity_poly.type
_entity_poly.pdbx_seq_one_letter_code
_entity_poly.pdbx_strand_id
1 'polypeptide(L)'
;MILLARGSFPRSLCLGCVLLAGALLPWSSLNAQTYSITEGLASTGCLPPCLCPLLQLGVPTGTFELQGTGSSGGVEFYALTNVELSILGDGDPIELIGSGTWSLDTTVGVQEATLDLTFVGTGETLALASDGAVPLDPMHPFPSIALELATTFTCSGTQLQFVALPSGAAPSFVRADCNSDGVLDISDAIRVLNLLFVAPDLACLNACDANDDETFDISDAITQLSALFTSGSPPAPPFPDCGEDPTAGSLSCDQYTACP
;
A
#
# COMPACT_ATOMS: atom_id res chain seq x y z
N MET A 1 34.30 -1.57 -70.91
CA MET A 1 34.93 -0.39 -70.30
C MET A 1 33.97 0.12 -69.24
N ILE A 2 34.42 0.12 -67.98
CA ILE A 2 33.80 0.69 -66.76
C ILE A 2 32.65 -0.17 -66.14
N LEU A 3 32.86 -1.00 -65.09
CA LEU A 3 32.99 -0.74 -63.63
C LEU A 3 31.70 -0.14 -62.99
N LEU A 4 30.88 -0.93 -62.26
CA LEU A 4 30.66 -0.96 -60.78
C LEU A 4 29.13 -0.89 -60.54
N ALA A 5 28.45 -1.32 -59.47
CA ALA A 5 28.71 -2.08 -58.25
C ALA A 5 27.34 -2.44 -57.61
N ARG A 6 27.38 -3.30 -56.60
CA ARG A 6 26.26 -3.83 -55.78
C ARG A 6 25.54 -2.77 -54.91
N GLY A 7 24.31 -3.11 -54.46
CA GLY A 7 23.69 -2.59 -53.23
C GLY A 7 22.16 -2.44 -53.36
N SER A 8 21.36 -3.45 -52.97
CA SER A 8 20.75 -3.64 -51.63
C SER A 8 19.46 -2.82 -51.40
N PHE A 9 18.34 -3.54 -51.29
CA PHE A 9 17.04 -3.07 -50.76
C PHE A 9 17.20 -2.40 -49.38
N PRO A 10 16.29 -1.47 -49.05
CA PRO A 10 15.57 -1.65 -47.80
C PRO A 10 14.05 -1.52 -47.95
N ARG A 11 13.37 -2.41 -47.21
CA ARG A 11 11.93 -2.47 -46.99
C ARG A 11 11.48 -1.38 -46.03
N SER A 12 10.26 -0.91 -46.27
CA SER A 12 9.50 0.06 -45.48
C SER A 12 9.56 -0.17 -43.97
N LEU A 13 9.59 0.98 -43.27
CA LEU A 13 9.40 1.16 -41.85
C LEU A 13 8.20 0.35 -41.31
N CYS A 14 8.46 -0.49 -40.31
CA CYS A 14 7.46 -0.94 -39.35
C CYS A 14 7.46 0.09 -38.22
N LEU A 15 6.48 0.99 -38.22
CA LEU A 15 6.22 1.95 -37.15
C LEU A 15 5.14 1.33 -36.25
N GLY A 16 5.44 1.15 -34.97
CA GLY A 16 4.44 0.77 -33.97
C GLY A 16 4.75 -0.52 -33.21
N CYS A 17 5.87 -0.56 -32.49
CA CYS A 17 5.99 -1.40 -31.30
C CYS A 17 6.01 -0.43 -30.11
N VAL A 18 4.82 0.01 -29.69
CA VAL A 18 4.66 0.62 -28.37
C VAL A 18 4.62 -0.55 -27.40
N LEU A 19 5.77 -0.85 -26.81
CA LEU A 19 5.84 -1.65 -25.60
C LEU A 19 5.04 -0.88 -24.53
N LEU A 20 3.83 -1.35 -24.24
CA LEU A 20 3.16 -1.09 -22.98
C LEU A 20 3.98 -1.80 -21.89
N ALA A 21 5.07 -1.16 -21.46
CA ALA A 21 5.66 -1.43 -20.17
C ALA A 21 4.82 -0.71 -19.13
N GLY A 22 3.71 -1.35 -18.73
CA GLY A 22 3.04 -1.05 -17.47
C GLY A 22 3.92 -1.54 -16.34
N ALA A 23 4.94 -0.76 -16.00
CA ALA A 23 5.73 -0.88 -14.79
C ALA A 23 6.13 0.55 -14.40
N LEU A 24 5.14 1.34 -14.00
CA LEU A 24 5.41 2.54 -13.22
C LEU A 24 5.46 2.12 -11.77
N LEU A 25 6.61 1.63 -11.32
CA LEU A 25 7.10 1.89 -9.98
C LEU A 25 8.63 1.99 -10.06
N PRO A 26 9.28 2.87 -9.27
CA PRO A 26 8.79 3.29 -7.95
C PRO A 26 9.01 4.76 -7.60
N TRP A 27 8.28 5.18 -6.57
CA TRP A 27 8.57 6.37 -5.80
C TRP A 27 9.90 6.19 -5.05
N SER A 28 11.03 6.27 -5.76
CA SER A 28 12.32 6.58 -5.13
C SER A 28 12.35 8.07 -4.77
N SER A 29 11.37 8.49 -3.97
CA SER A 29 11.39 9.79 -3.34
C SER A 29 12.52 9.74 -2.31
N LEU A 30 13.50 10.64 -2.43
CA LEU A 30 14.52 10.87 -1.39
C LEU A 30 13.89 11.41 -0.10
N ASN A 31 12.60 11.78 -0.12
CA ASN A 31 11.89 12.23 1.06
C ASN A 31 11.40 11.03 1.86
N ALA A 32 11.48 11.15 3.18
CA ALA A 32 10.90 10.18 4.08
C ALA A 32 9.36 10.27 4.00
N GLN A 33 8.72 9.13 3.82
CA GLN A 33 7.27 8.95 3.87
C GLN A 33 6.91 8.22 5.17
N THR A 34 6.01 8.76 5.97
CA THR A 34 5.51 8.06 7.17
C THR A 34 4.58 6.94 6.76
N TYR A 35 4.64 5.81 7.46
CA TYR A 35 3.82 4.62 7.34
C TYR A 35 3.18 4.29 8.69
N SER A 36 1.95 3.81 8.67
CA SER A 36 1.19 3.38 9.83
C SER A 36 0.86 1.90 9.73
N ILE A 37 1.02 1.18 10.84
CA ILE A 37 0.67 -0.23 10.93
C ILE A 37 -0.84 -0.38 11.10
N THR A 38 -1.47 -1.14 10.22
CA THR A 38 -2.93 -1.31 10.16
C THR A 38 -3.38 -2.65 10.71
N GLU A 39 -2.57 -3.68 10.54
CA GLU A 39 -2.83 -5.04 11.03
C GLU A 39 -1.52 -5.78 11.29
N GLY A 40 -1.62 -6.89 12.02
CA GLY A 40 -0.47 -7.73 12.28
C GLY A 40 -0.64 -8.64 13.48
N LEU A 41 0.46 -9.32 13.78
CA LEU A 41 0.57 -10.18 14.93
C LEU A 41 1.99 -10.15 15.48
N ALA A 42 2.10 -10.00 16.80
CA ALA A 42 3.35 -10.25 17.51
C ALA A 42 3.23 -11.56 18.29
N SER A 43 4.30 -12.34 18.34
CA SER A 43 4.37 -13.50 19.22
C SER A 43 5.78 -13.71 19.73
N THR A 44 5.90 -14.31 20.91
CA THR A 44 7.18 -14.67 21.51
C THR A 44 7.06 -16.00 22.23
N GLY A 45 8.12 -16.81 22.24
CA GLY A 45 8.07 -18.10 22.92
C GLY A 45 9.15 -19.07 22.49
N CYS A 46 8.91 -20.36 22.74
CA CYS A 46 9.84 -21.43 22.41
C CYS A 46 9.40 -22.20 21.16
N LEU A 47 10.26 -22.24 20.14
CA LEU A 47 10.07 -23.03 18.92
C LEU A 47 10.59 -24.48 19.12
N PRO A 48 10.06 -25.50 18.42
CA PRO A 48 10.53 -26.89 18.55
C PRO A 48 12.07 -26.99 18.38
N PRO A 49 12.80 -27.79 19.20
CA PRO A 49 12.36 -28.94 20.03
C PRO A 49 11.90 -28.60 21.45
N CYS A 50 11.80 -27.32 21.81
CA CYS A 50 11.40 -26.90 23.16
C CYS A 50 9.86 -26.87 23.30
N LEU A 51 9.29 -27.71 24.18
CA LEU A 51 7.85 -27.88 24.44
C LEU A 51 7.30 -26.83 25.43
N CYS A 52 7.32 -25.55 25.08
CA CYS A 52 6.67 -24.49 25.88
C CYS A 52 5.60 -23.74 25.06
N PRO A 53 4.58 -23.14 25.71
CA PRO A 53 3.52 -22.42 25.00
C PRO A 53 4.07 -21.21 24.27
N LEU A 54 3.61 -21.00 23.03
CA LEU A 54 3.78 -19.73 22.32
C LEU A 54 2.90 -18.68 22.99
N LEU A 55 3.49 -17.54 23.36
CA LEU A 55 2.76 -16.39 23.84
C LEU A 55 2.43 -15.51 22.63
N GLN A 56 1.20 -15.63 22.15
CA GLN A 56 0.69 -14.70 21.16
C GLN A 56 0.45 -13.35 21.85
N LEU A 57 1.22 -12.35 21.44
CA LEU A 57 1.04 -10.98 21.87
C LEU A 57 -0.09 -10.33 21.05
N GLY A 58 -0.58 -9.17 21.48
CA GLY A 58 -1.60 -8.43 20.77
C GLY A 58 -1.16 -7.97 19.36
N VAL A 59 -2.07 -7.30 18.67
CA VAL A 59 -1.79 -6.68 17.36
C VAL A 59 -0.79 -5.52 17.57
N PRO A 60 0.33 -5.49 16.84
CA PRO A 60 1.24 -4.36 16.88
C PRO A 60 0.58 -3.13 16.27
N THR A 61 0.78 -1.97 16.89
CA THR A 61 0.35 -0.66 16.38
C THR A 61 1.56 0.27 16.36
N GLY A 62 1.52 1.32 15.55
CA GLY A 62 2.62 2.29 15.51
C GLY A 62 2.92 2.80 14.12
N THR A 63 4.05 3.50 14.01
CA THR A 63 4.47 4.18 12.79
C THR A 63 5.96 4.00 12.52
N PHE A 64 6.36 4.20 11.27
CA PHE A 64 7.76 4.36 10.89
C PHE A 64 7.87 5.28 9.67
N GLU A 65 9.06 5.82 9.43
CA GLU A 65 9.38 6.57 8.22
C GLU A 65 10.18 5.70 7.26
N LEU A 66 9.71 5.62 6.01
CA LEU A 66 10.37 4.94 4.91
C LEU A 66 11.05 5.95 3.99
N GLN A 67 12.35 5.79 3.76
CA GLN A 67 13.12 6.67 2.87
C GLN A 67 13.90 5.87 1.84
N GLY A 68 13.77 6.21 0.55
CA GLY A 68 14.57 5.60 -0.51
C GLY A 68 16.05 5.99 -0.39
N THR A 69 16.93 4.99 -0.36
CA THR A 69 18.40 5.18 -0.21
C THR A 69 19.18 4.92 -1.49
N GLY A 70 18.56 4.26 -2.47
CA GLY A 70 19.14 4.00 -3.79
C GLY A 70 18.67 2.68 -4.36
N SER A 71 19.22 2.30 -5.51
CA SER A 71 18.97 1.01 -6.14
C SER A 71 20.25 0.45 -6.74
N SER A 72 20.37 -0.88 -6.76
CA SER A 72 21.50 -1.60 -7.34
C SER A 72 21.04 -2.96 -7.86
N GLY A 73 21.35 -3.26 -9.12
CA GLY A 73 21.10 -4.59 -9.69
C GLY A 73 19.62 -4.97 -9.81
N GLY A 74 18.70 -4.00 -9.91
CA GLY A 74 17.25 -4.27 -9.93
C GLY A 74 16.60 -4.36 -8.55
N VAL A 75 17.40 -4.24 -7.49
CA VAL A 75 16.94 -4.17 -6.10
C VAL A 75 16.93 -2.72 -5.65
N GLU A 76 15.88 -2.33 -4.96
CA GLU A 76 15.73 -1.03 -4.34
C GLU A 76 15.95 -1.12 -2.83
N PHE A 77 16.55 -0.10 -2.26
CA PHE A 77 16.93 -0.07 -0.85
C PHE A 77 16.28 1.11 -0.14
N TYR A 78 15.70 0.82 1.01
CA TYR A 78 15.00 1.78 1.85
C TYR A 78 15.52 1.73 3.28
N ALA A 79 15.61 2.90 3.91
CA ALA A 79 15.85 3.03 5.34
C ALA A 79 14.52 3.16 6.07
N LEU A 80 14.36 2.39 7.15
CA LEU A 80 13.27 2.54 8.10
C LEU A 80 13.81 3.36 9.28
N THR A 81 13.25 4.53 9.50
CA THR A 81 13.66 5.46 10.55
C THR A 81 12.46 5.84 11.41
N ASN A 82 12.70 6.43 12.58
CA ASN A 82 11.64 6.83 13.52
C ASN A 82 10.61 5.70 13.76
N VAL A 83 11.09 4.46 13.91
CA VAL A 83 10.20 3.33 14.16
C VAL A 83 9.71 3.45 15.59
N GLU A 84 8.39 3.52 15.77
CA GLU A 84 7.71 3.56 17.05
C GLU A 84 6.60 2.51 17.01
N LEU A 85 6.72 1.48 17.86
CA LEU A 85 5.76 0.38 17.95
C LEU A 85 5.19 0.28 19.36
N SER A 86 3.93 -0.10 19.46
CA SER A 86 3.25 -0.41 20.71
C SER A 86 2.48 -1.71 20.54
N ILE A 87 2.73 -2.66 21.44
CA ILE A 87 2.09 -3.98 21.46
C ILE A 87 1.35 -4.11 22.78
N LEU A 88 0.04 -4.35 22.71
CA LEU A 88 -0.75 -4.63 23.92
C LEU A 88 -0.34 -6.01 24.48
N GLY A 89 0.33 -6.00 25.63
CA GLY A 89 0.66 -7.19 26.40
C GLY A 89 -0.42 -7.56 27.42
N ASP A 90 -0.01 -8.11 28.56
CA ASP A 90 -0.85 -8.49 29.70
C ASP A 90 -1.33 -7.27 30.54
N GLY A 91 -1.87 -6.25 29.86
CA GLY A 91 -2.53 -5.09 30.49
C GLY A 91 -1.78 -3.75 30.37
N ASP A 92 -0.48 -3.77 30.10
CA ASP A 92 0.33 -2.57 29.81
C ASP A 92 0.88 -2.61 28.36
N PRO A 93 0.93 -1.47 27.66
CA PRO A 93 1.54 -1.41 26.34
C PRO A 93 3.06 -1.59 26.43
N ILE A 94 3.58 -2.51 25.62
CA ILE A 94 5.01 -2.68 25.40
C ILE A 94 5.41 -1.73 24.27
N GLU A 95 6.15 -0.68 24.61
CA GLU A 95 6.63 0.31 23.66
C GLU A 95 8.05 -0.02 23.19
N LEU A 96 8.26 0.07 21.88
CA LEU A 96 9.51 -0.24 21.20
C LEU A 96 9.85 0.92 20.25
N ILE A 97 11.12 1.33 20.24
CA ILE A 97 11.62 2.33 19.29
C ILE A 97 12.82 1.79 18.52
N GLY A 98 13.04 2.24 17.29
CA GLY A 98 14.18 1.73 16.53
C GLY A 98 14.33 2.24 15.11
N SER A 99 15.06 1.45 14.33
CA SER A 99 15.34 1.70 12.92
C SER A 99 15.63 0.39 12.20
N GLY A 100 15.65 0.41 10.87
CA GLY A 100 15.89 -0.79 10.10
C GLY A 100 16.16 -0.53 8.63
N THR A 101 16.12 -1.60 7.85
CA THR A 101 16.27 -1.55 6.40
C THR A 101 15.21 -2.42 5.74
N TRP A 102 14.80 -2.03 4.54
CA TRP A 102 13.92 -2.83 3.70
C TRP A 102 14.43 -2.77 2.27
N SER A 103 14.37 -3.90 1.58
CA SER A 103 14.75 -3.97 0.17
C SER A 103 13.68 -4.70 -0.63
N LEU A 104 13.52 -4.25 -1.87
CA LEU A 104 12.49 -4.72 -2.80
C LEU A 104 13.16 -5.09 -4.12
N ASP A 105 13.02 -6.34 -4.55
CA ASP A 105 13.40 -6.79 -5.89
C ASP A 105 12.14 -7.16 -6.67
N THR A 106 11.67 -6.23 -7.49
CA THR A 106 10.50 -6.41 -8.35
C THR A 106 10.77 -7.34 -9.54
N THR A 107 12.04 -7.64 -9.84
CA THR A 107 12.42 -8.50 -10.97
C THR A 107 12.09 -9.96 -10.66
N VAL A 108 12.31 -10.36 -9.40
CA VAL A 108 12.01 -11.71 -8.91
C VAL A 108 10.82 -11.76 -7.96
N GLY A 109 10.28 -10.60 -7.57
CA GLY A 109 9.10 -10.49 -6.72
C GLY A 109 9.38 -10.90 -5.28
N VAL A 110 10.50 -10.43 -4.70
CA VAL A 110 10.86 -10.69 -3.31
C VAL A 110 11.20 -9.40 -2.56
N GLN A 111 11.17 -9.49 -1.25
CA GLN A 111 11.54 -8.43 -0.32
C GLN A 111 12.35 -9.01 0.86
N GLU A 112 13.14 -8.15 1.49
CA GLU A 112 13.88 -8.45 2.72
C GLU A 112 13.83 -7.26 3.67
N ALA A 113 13.76 -7.51 4.98
CA ALA A 113 13.78 -6.44 5.97
C ALA A 113 14.56 -6.82 7.23
N THR A 114 15.08 -5.78 7.89
CA THR A 114 15.67 -5.85 9.23
C THR A 114 15.09 -4.73 10.09
N LEU A 115 14.91 -4.99 11.39
CA LEU A 115 14.51 -4.00 12.40
C LEU A 115 15.35 -4.19 13.66
N ASP A 116 16.06 -3.15 14.07
CA ASP A 116 16.74 -3.05 15.35
C ASP A 116 15.90 -2.19 16.29
N LEU A 117 15.21 -2.84 17.23
CA LEU A 117 14.29 -2.23 18.18
C LEU A 117 14.90 -2.17 19.58
N THR A 118 14.41 -1.25 20.39
CA THR A 118 14.77 -1.07 21.80
C THR A 118 13.50 -0.91 22.64
N PHE A 119 13.39 -1.65 23.72
CA PHE A 119 12.26 -1.56 24.65
C PHE A 119 12.33 -0.25 25.44
N VAL A 120 11.27 0.55 25.35
CA VAL A 120 11.14 1.79 26.13
C VAL A 120 11.02 1.42 27.61
N GLY A 121 11.89 1.98 28.44
CA GLY A 121 11.92 1.73 29.89
C GLY A 121 13.03 0.78 30.34
N THR A 122 13.25 -0.35 29.66
CA THR A 122 14.35 -1.28 30.02
C THR A 122 15.65 -0.98 29.27
N GLY A 123 15.57 -0.45 28.04
CA GLY A 123 16.72 -0.24 27.16
C GLY A 123 17.29 -1.53 26.56
N GLU A 124 16.61 -2.66 26.74
CA GLU A 124 16.98 -3.92 26.07
C GLU A 124 16.73 -3.82 24.56
N THR A 125 17.57 -4.47 23.76
CA THR A 125 17.50 -4.40 22.29
C THR A 125 16.99 -5.71 21.69
N LEU A 126 16.19 -5.62 20.64
CA LEU A 126 15.62 -6.72 19.87
C LEU A 126 15.88 -6.50 18.38
N ALA A 127 16.73 -7.34 17.78
CA ALA A 127 17.08 -7.28 16.36
C ALA A 127 16.32 -8.35 15.56
N LEU A 128 15.33 -7.96 14.78
CA LEU A 128 14.48 -8.82 13.95
C LEU A 128 14.92 -8.76 12.49
N ALA A 129 14.80 -9.87 11.76
CA ALA A 129 15.05 -9.92 10.33
C ALA A 129 14.09 -10.88 9.62
N SER A 130 13.87 -10.69 8.33
CA SER A 130 13.22 -11.69 7.50
C SER A 130 14.10 -12.93 7.39
N ASP A 131 13.49 -14.11 7.19
CA ASP A 131 14.23 -15.37 6.94
C ASP A 131 14.72 -15.42 5.48
N GLY A 132 15.61 -14.49 5.13
CA GLY A 132 16.05 -14.25 3.75
C GLY A 132 14.98 -13.57 2.89
N ALA A 133 15.02 -13.86 1.59
CA ALA A 133 14.14 -13.32 0.55
C ALA A 133 12.72 -13.86 0.68
N VAL A 134 11.80 -13.00 1.12
CA VAL A 134 10.37 -13.30 1.28
C VAL A 134 9.63 -12.91 0.00
N PRO A 135 8.79 -13.79 -0.59
CA PRO A 135 7.97 -13.42 -1.74
C PRO A 135 7.05 -12.24 -1.44
N LEU A 136 6.81 -11.39 -2.44
CA LEU A 136 5.82 -10.32 -2.32
C LEU A 136 4.41 -10.91 -2.19
N ASP A 137 3.63 -10.35 -1.28
CA ASP A 137 2.22 -10.71 -1.11
C ASP A 137 1.39 -10.07 -2.24
N PRO A 138 0.74 -10.86 -3.12
CA PRO A 138 -0.10 -10.32 -4.18
C PRO A 138 -1.31 -9.52 -3.68
N MET A 139 -1.75 -9.73 -2.43
CA MET A 139 -2.84 -8.98 -1.82
C MET A 139 -2.41 -7.61 -1.28
N HIS A 140 -1.11 -7.41 -1.07
CA HIS A 140 -0.53 -6.18 -0.53
C HIS A 140 0.56 -5.65 -1.47
N PRO A 141 0.21 -5.22 -2.70
CA PRO A 141 1.17 -4.62 -3.60
C PRO A 141 1.67 -3.27 -3.05
N PHE A 142 2.93 -2.92 -3.35
CA PHE A 142 3.47 -1.60 -3.02
C PHE A 142 2.52 -0.49 -3.57
N PRO A 143 2.15 0.54 -2.78
CA PRO A 143 2.85 1.02 -1.58
C PRO A 143 2.51 0.33 -0.26
N SER A 144 1.65 -0.69 -0.23
CA SER A 144 1.47 -1.51 0.97
C SER A 144 2.70 -2.37 1.24
N ILE A 145 3.08 -2.49 2.52
CA ILE A 145 4.24 -3.28 2.95
C ILE A 145 3.78 -4.31 3.98
N ALA A 146 3.81 -5.58 3.59
CA ALA A 146 3.56 -6.72 4.48
C ALA A 146 4.90 -7.35 4.89
N LEU A 147 5.25 -7.32 6.17
CA LEU A 147 6.51 -7.87 6.69
C LEU A 147 6.26 -9.04 7.62
N GLU A 148 7.14 -10.04 7.53
CA GLU A 148 7.27 -11.11 8.50
C GLU A 148 8.74 -11.17 8.95
N LEU A 149 8.96 -10.83 10.23
CA LEU A 149 10.28 -10.73 10.82
C LEU A 149 10.36 -11.62 12.05
N ALA A 150 11.52 -12.23 12.27
CA ALA A 150 11.73 -13.06 13.44
C ALA A 150 13.16 -12.94 13.99
N THR A 151 13.29 -13.28 15.26
CA THR A 151 14.56 -13.71 15.86
C THR A 151 14.49 -15.20 16.11
N THR A 152 15.52 -15.93 15.72
CA THR A 152 15.63 -17.35 16.02
C THR A 152 16.86 -17.60 16.89
N PHE A 153 16.61 -17.89 18.16
CA PHE A 153 17.60 -18.54 19.03
C PHE A 153 17.28 -20.03 19.12
N THR A 154 18.27 -20.81 19.56
CA THR A 154 18.23 -22.29 19.62
C THR A 154 16.92 -22.89 20.13
N CYS A 155 16.21 -22.21 21.04
CA CYS A 155 14.93 -22.65 21.58
C CYS A 155 13.92 -21.55 21.87
N SER A 156 14.19 -20.29 21.52
CA SER A 156 13.25 -19.19 21.75
C SER A 156 13.36 -18.15 20.64
N GLY A 157 12.25 -17.53 20.30
CA GLY A 157 12.20 -16.53 19.26
C GLY A 157 11.08 -15.53 19.51
N THR A 158 11.21 -14.39 18.85
CA THR A 158 10.14 -13.41 18.73
C THR A 158 9.82 -13.28 17.26
N GLN A 159 8.53 -13.31 16.93
CA GLN A 159 8.01 -13.09 15.58
C GLN A 159 7.16 -11.83 15.59
N LEU A 160 7.33 -11.01 14.57
CA LEU A 160 6.58 -9.81 14.32
C LEU A 160 6.12 -9.84 12.86
N GLN A 161 4.82 -9.93 12.66
CA GLN A 161 4.17 -9.81 11.37
C GLN A 161 3.31 -8.55 11.38
N PHE A 162 3.35 -7.76 10.31
CA PHE A 162 2.44 -6.63 10.16
C PHE A 162 2.27 -6.20 8.71
N VAL A 163 1.18 -5.49 8.45
CA VAL A 163 0.96 -4.72 7.23
C VAL A 163 0.98 -3.23 7.59
N ALA A 164 1.66 -2.44 6.76
CA ALA A 164 1.74 -1.00 6.91
C ALA A 164 1.41 -0.28 5.60
N LEU A 165 0.68 0.83 5.73
CA LEU A 165 0.29 1.71 4.64
C LEU A 165 0.91 3.10 4.84
N PRO A 166 1.18 3.88 3.77
CA PRO A 166 1.65 5.25 3.93
C PRO A 166 0.66 6.07 4.76
N SER A 167 1.12 6.64 5.86
CA SER A 167 0.35 7.53 6.70
C SER A 167 0.05 8.82 5.94
N GLY A 168 -1.22 9.11 5.71
CA GLY A 168 -1.64 10.23 4.89
C GLY A 168 -1.70 9.95 3.38
N ALA A 169 -1.45 8.71 2.92
CA ALA A 169 -2.07 8.28 1.67
C ALA A 169 -3.58 8.22 1.93
N ALA A 170 -4.36 8.93 1.12
CA ALA A 170 -5.80 8.74 1.13
C ALA A 170 -6.06 7.23 0.90
N PRO A 171 -6.95 6.59 1.68
CA PRO A 171 -7.33 5.21 1.43
C PRO A 171 -7.73 5.08 -0.03
N SER A 172 -7.24 4.02 -0.67
CA SER A 172 -7.65 3.71 -2.02
C SER A 172 -9.17 3.50 -2.05
N PHE A 173 -9.79 3.96 -3.13
CA PHE A 173 -11.23 3.89 -3.30
C PHE A 173 -11.57 3.58 -4.75
N VAL A 174 -12.84 3.26 -4.99
CA VAL A 174 -13.41 3.23 -6.33
C VAL A 174 -14.27 4.49 -6.49
N ARG A 175 -13.94 5.34 -7.48
CA ARG A 175 -14.71 6.54 -7.78
C ARG A 175 -16.12 6.14 -8.17
N ALA A 176 -17.08 6.93 -7.69
CA ALA A 176 -18.51 6.70 -7.84
C ALA A 176 -19.10 5.57 -6.97
N ASP A 177 -18.31 4.87 -6.15
CA ASP A 177 -18.81 3.96 -5.11
C ASP A 177 -18.94 4.70 -3.77
N CYS A 178 -20.02 5.46 -3.62
CA CYS A 178 -20.26 6.32 -2.48
C CYS A 178 -20.71 5.54 -1.23
N ASN A 179 -21.18 4.30 -1.40
CA ASN A 179 -21.57 3.44 -0.29
C ASN A 179 -20.42 2.53 0.23
N SER A 180 -19.29 2.47 -0.49
CA SER A 180 -18.08 1.71 -0.18
C SER A 180 -18.26 0.19 -0.16
N ASP A 181 -19.09 -0.35 -1.07
CA ASP A 181 -19.32 -1.78 -1.25
C ASP A 181 -18.52 -2.43 -2.41
N GLY A 182 -17.77 -1.61 -3.15
CA GLY A 182 -16.88 -1.98 -4.23
C GLY A 182 -17.55 -2.02 -5.61
N VAL A 183 -18.84 -1.65 -5.72
CA VAL A 183 -19.60 -1.75 -6.97
C VAL A 183 -20.40 -0.48 -7.21
N LEU A 184 -20.16 0.17 -8.35
CA LEU A 184 -21.03 1.26 -8.82
C LEU A 184 -22.42 0.71 -9.21
N ASP A 185 -23.44 1.05 -8.45
CA ASP A 185 -24.85 0.82 -8.75
C ASP A 185 -25.79 1.97 -8.33
N ILE A 186 -27.10 1.76 -8.40
CA ILE A 186 -28.08 2.82 -8.09
C ILE A 186 -28.06 3.24 -6.62
N SER A 187 -27.58 2.38 -5.72
CA SER A 187 -27.50 2.64 -4.30
C SER A 187 -26.46 3.72 -3.98
N ASP A 188 -25.43 3.88 -4.80
CA ASP A 188 -24.46 4.99 -4.69
C ASP A 188 -25.12 6.33 -4.93
N ALA A 189 -25.94 6.44 -5.98
CA ALA A 189 -26.62 7.69 -6.29
C ALA A 189 -27.63 8.05 -5.19
N ILE A 190 -28.29 7.04 -4.62
CA ILE A 190 -29.15 7.21 -3.44
C ILE A 190 -28.32 7.65 -2.23
N ARG A 191 -27.11 7.11 -2.05
CA ARG A 191 -26.21 7.48 -0.96
C ARG A 191 -25.77 8.94 -1.07
N VAL A 192 -25.36 9.40 -2.25
CA VAL A 192 -25.04 10.82 -2.53
C VAL A 192 -26.21 11.72 -2.14
N LEU A 193 -27.43 11.42 -2.61
CA LEU A 193 -28.61 12.23 -2.31
C LEU A 193 -28.97 12.23 -0.81
N ASN A 194 -28.83 11.09 -0.13
CA ASN A 194 -29.06 11.01 1.32
C ASN A 194 -28.04 11.86 2.09
N LEU A 195 -26.79 11.88 1.66
CA LEU A 195 -25.73 12.68 2.27
C LEU A 195 -25.97 14.19 2.08
N LEU A 196 -26.43 14.60 0.90
CA LEU A 196 -26.74 16.00 0.60
C LEU A 196 -27.95 16.54 1.38
N PHE A 197 -28.98 15.72 1.59
CA PHE A 197 -30.29 16.20 2.06
C PHE A 197 -30.75 15.66 3.42
N VAL A 198 -30.09 14.64 3.97
CA VAL A 198 -30.53 13.99 5.22
C VAL A 198 -29.48 14.06 6.33
N ALA A 199 -28.29 13.48 6.14
CA ALA A 199 -27.25 13.44 7.16
C ALA A 199 -25.84 13.31 6.57
N PRO A 200 -24.91 14.22 6.92
CA PRO A 200 -23.51 14.14 6.49
C PRO A 200 -22.74 13.25 7.46
N ASP A 201 -22.78 11.94 7.21
CA ASP A 201 -21.82 11.00 7.79
C ASP A 201 -21.06 10.38 6.63
N LEU A 202 -19.90 10.95 6.30
CA LEU A 202 -19.09 10.56 5.15
C LEU A 202 -17.74 10.03 5.62
N ALA A 203 -17.49 8.79 5.23
CA ALA A 203 -16.21 8.11 5.37
C ALA A 203 -15.26 8.46 4.22
N CYS A 204 -15.78 8.65 3.00
CA CYS A 204 -14.97 9.00 1.84
C CYS A 204 -15.71 9.95 0.87
N LEU A 205 -15.29 11.23 0.81
CA LEU A 205 -15.85 12.20 -0.13
C LEU A 205 -15.36 11.97 -1.56
N ASN A 206 -14.11 11.52 -1.75
CA ASN A 206 -13.58 11.29 -3.09
C ASN A 206 -14.30 10.15 -3.84
N ALA A 207 -14.80 9.13 -3.12
CA ALA A 207 -15.61 8.09 -3.74
C ALA A 207 -17.01 8.59 -4.15
N CYS A 208 -17.52 9.61 -3.46
CA CYS A 208 -18.80 10.23 -3.76
C CYS A 208 -18.71 11.33 -4.84
N ASP A 209 -17.53 11.91 -5.06
CA ASP A 209 -17.22 12.85 -6.15
C ASP A 209 -17.05 12.09 -7.48
N ALA A 210 -18.18 11.87 -8.15
CA ALA A 210 -18.25 11.00 -9.33
C ALA A 210 -17.78 11.71 -10.60
N ASN A 211 -17.85 13.05 -10.62
CA ASN A 211 -17.46 13.85 -11.77
C ASN A 211 -16.02 14.40 -11.65
N ASP A 212 -15.37 14.20 -10.50
CA ASP A 212 -13.99 14.59 -10.21
C ASP A 212 -13.77 16.11 -10.37
N ASP A 213 -14.74 16.89 -9.89
CA ASP A 213 -14.68 18.36 -9.92
C ASP A 213 -14.33 18.98 -8.55
N GLU A 214 -14.00 18.14 -7.57
CA GLU A 214 -13.62 18.50 -6.21
C GLU A 214 -14.75 19.18 -5.42
N THR A 215 -16.00 19.06 -5.88
CA THR A 215 -17.19 19.57 -5.21
C THR A 215 -18.29 18.51 -5.06
N PHE A 216 -18.55 18.12 -3.82
CA PHE A 216 -19.64 17.20 -3.51
C PHE A 216 -21.03 17.86 -3.62
N ASP A 217 -21.75 17.59 -4.71
CA ASP A 217 -23.08 18.14 -4.97
C ASP A 217 -24.03 17.21 -5.77
N ILE A 218 -25.16 17.73 -6.24
CA ILE A 218 -26.16 16.90 -6.95
C ILE A 218 -25.65 16.39 -8.31
N SER A 219 -24.64 17.03 -8.89
CA SER A 219 -24.05 16.64 -10.16
C SER A 219 -23.33 15.30 -10.07
N ASP A 220 -22.86 14.90 -8.88
CA ASP A 220 -22.32 13.57 -8.62
C ASP A 220 -23.35 12.47 -8.85
N ALA A 221 -24.53 12.60 -8.22
CA ALA A 221 -25.62 11.63 -8.39
C ALA A 221 -26.08 11.57 -9.86
N ILE A 222 -26.10 12.71 -10.56
CA ILE A 222 -26.43 12.76 -11.99
C ILE A 222 -25.38 12.01 -12.80
N THR A 223 -24.10 12.17 -12.48
CA THR A 223 -22.98 11.51 -13.16
C THR A 223 -23.02 10.00 -12.97
N GLN A 224 -23.28 9.52 -11.75
CA GLN A 224 -23.46 8.10 -11.45
C GLN A 224 -24.63 7.48 -12.23
N LEU A 225 -25.81 8.12 -12.18
CA LEU A 225 -26.98 7.64 -12.92
C LEU A 225 -26.78 7.69 -14.44
N SER A 226 -26.05 8.69 -14.93
CA SER A 226 -25.67 8.80 -16.34
C SER A 226 -24.75 7.64 -16.75
N ALA A 227 -23.75 7.30 -15.94
CA ALA A 227 -22.87 6.17 -16.19
C ALA A 227 -23.62 4.81 -16.18
N LEU A 228 -24.64 4.67 -15.32
CA LEU A 228 -25.42 3.43 -15.19
C LEU A 228 -26.46 3.22 -16.30
N PHE A 229 -27.20 4.26 -16.65
CA PHE A 229 -28.42 4.13 -17.49
C PHE A 229 -28.29 4.77 -18.87
N THR A 230 -27.24 5.54 -19.12
CA THR A 230 -26.97 6.13 -20.42
C THR A 230 -25.60 5.70 -20.91
N SER A 231 -25.30 5.89 -22.19
CA SER A 231 -23.94 5.71 -22.72
C SER A 231 -23.03 6.88 -22.33
N GLY A 232 -23.11 7.34 -21.07
CA GLY A 232 -22.26 8.38 -20.52
C GLY A 232 -20.81 7.93 -20.44
N SER A 233 -19.90 8.88 -20.25
CA SER A 233 -18.51 8.54 -19.94
C SER A 233 -18.45 7.78 -18.61
N PRO A 234 -17.60 6.75 -18.49
CA PRO A 234 -17.34 6.14 -17.20
C PRO A 234 -16.77 7.18 -16.21
N PRO A 235 -16.92 6.98 -14.89
CA PRO A 235 -16.28 7.81 -13.89
C PRO A 235 -14.78 7.98 -14.15
N ALA A 236 -14.23 9.11 -13.73
CA ALA A 236 -12.79 9.33 -13.77
C ALA A 236 -12.06 8.29 -12.89
N PRO A 237 -10.77 8.00 -13.14
CA PRO A 237 -10.01 7.14 -12.25
C PRO A 237 -9.99 7.71 -10.81
N PRO A 238 -9.93 6.86 -9.76
CA PRO A 238 -9.77 5.40 -9.80
C PRO A 238 -11.10 4.64 -10.01
N PHE A 239 -11.35 4.12 -11.22
CA PHE A 239 -12.52 3.30 -11.57
C PHE A 239 -12.16 2.40 -12.77
N PRO A 240 -12.59 1.13 -12.82
CA PRO A 240 -13.42 0.42 -11.85
C PRO A 240 -12.64 -0.24 -10.70
N ASP A 241 -11.31 -0.21 -10.75
CA ASP A 241 -10.46 -0.83 -9.75
C ASP A 241 -10.07 0.19 -8.67
N CYS A 242 -9.75 -0.32 -7.47
CA CYS A 242 -9.21 0.49 -6.38
C CYS A 242 -7.95 1.25 -6.83
N GLY A 243 -7.88 2.52 -6.42
CA GLY A 243 -6.69 3.33 -6.63
C GLY A 243 -6.71 4.59 -5.79
N GLU A 244 -5.62 5.33 -5.85
CA GLU A 244 -5.54 6.67 -5.28
C GLU A 244 -6.25 7.67 -6.18
N ASP A 245 -6.62 8.82 -5.61
CA ASP A 245 -7.11 9.94 -6.41
C ASP A 245 -5.97 10.51 -7.29
N PRO A 246 -6.04 10.41 -8.63
CA PRO A 246 -5.00 10.97 -9.49
C PRO A 246 -5.03 12.49 -9.54
N THR A 247 -6.13 13.12 -9.10
CA THR A 247 -6.28 14.58 -9.03
C THR A 247 -6.05 15.05 -7.60
N ALA A 248 -5.40 16.20 -7.46
CA ALA A 248 -5.13 16.78 -6.15
C ALA A 248 -6.26 17.73 -5.78
N GLY A 249 -7.08 17.37 -4.79
CA GLY A 249 -8.28 18.13 -4.43
C GLY A 249 -8.39 18.51 -2.95
N SER A 250 -9.50 19.16 -2.62
CA SER A 250 -9.85 19.54 -1.23
C SER A 250 -10.73 18.50 -0.51
N LEU A 251 -11.29 17.56 -1.27
CA LEU A 251 -12.05 16.44 -0.72
C LEU A 251 -11.08 15.37 -0.21
N SER A 252 -11.46 14.70 0.88
CA SER A 252 -10.68 13.63 1.48
C SER A 252 -11.43 12.31 1.44
N CYS A 253 -10.65 11.24 1.42
CA CYS A 253 -11.12 9.92 1.77
C CYS A 253 -10.48 9.60 3.12
N ASP A 254 -11.27 9.40 4.18
CA ASP A 254 -10.71 9.12 5.50
C ASP A 254 -10.85 7.62 5.81
N GLN A 255 -11.93 7.00 5.33
CA GLN A 255 -12.21 5.57 5.44
C GLN A 255 -12.94 5.07 4.20
N TYR A 256 -12.46 3.97 3.64
CA TYR A 256 -13.10 3.24 2.56
C TYR A 256 -12.87 1.75 2.74
N THR A 257 -13.94 0.96 2.79
CA THR A 257 -13.91 -0.43 3.27
C THR A 257 -13.80 -1.49 2.18
N ALA A 258 -14.02 -1.13 0.91
CA ALA A 258 -14.01 -2.09 -0.20
C ALA A 258 -12.64 -2.29 -0.85
N CYS A 259 -11.63 -1.50 -0.48
CA CYS A 259 -10.26 -1.67 -0.94
C CYS A 259 -9.37 -2.31 0.14
N PRO A 260 -8.41 -3.16 -0.25
CA PRO A 260 -7.46 -3.81 0.66
C PRO A 260 -6.42 -2.86 1.27
#